data_AF-A0A920GBD5-F1
#
_entry.id   AF-A0A920GBD5-F1
#
_cell.length_a   1.000
_cell.length_b   1.000
_cell.length_c   1.000
_cell.angle_alpha   90.00
_cell.angle_beta   90.00
_cell.angle_gamma   90.00
#
_symmetry.space_group_name_H-M   'P 1'
#
loop_
_entity.id
_entity.type
_entity.pdbx_description
1 polymer ?
#
loop_
_entity_poly.entity_id
_entity_poly.type
_entity_poly.pdbx_seq_one_letter_code
_entity_poly.pdbx_strand_id
1 'polypeptide(L)'
;MKSTGKHFPGHGGVYEDSHLELVEDQRSLEDLLHEDIKPYSELKDKLDVIMCAHVLFPDVDKKLPSYSKIWLEDILRDKLQYKGLIFSDDLSMKGSGDKIVQKKQNKH
;
A
#
# COMPACT_ATOMS: atom_id res chain seq x y z
N MET A 1 9.13 -16.08 -17.69
CA MET A 1 8.13 -16.04 -16.59
C MET A 1 7.91 -14.59 -16.22
N LYS A 2 6.68 -14.21 -15.86
CA LYS A 2 6.38 -12.85 -15.38
C LYS A 2 6.77 -12.74 -13.90
N SER A 3 7.40 -11.65 -13.49
CA SER A 3 7.85 -11.39 -12.11
C SER A 3 6.91 -10.42 -11.39
N THR A 4 6.57 -10.73 -10.14
CA THR A 4 5.70 -9.90 -9.30
C THR A 4 6.41 -9.53 -8.00
N GLY A 5 6.61 -8.24 -7.77
CA GLY A 5 7.06 -7.71 -6.48
C GLY A 5 5.86 -7.59 -5.54
N LYS A 6 5.96 -8.13 -4.32
CA LYS A 6 4.90 -8.05 -3.33
C LYS A 6 5.43 -8.11 -1.89
N HIS A 7 4.77 -7.50 -0.90
CA HIS A 7 3.68 -6.51 -1.04
C HIS A 7 4.26 -5.10 -0.86
N PHE A 8 4.01 -4.20 -1.81
CA PHE A 8 4.50 -2.82 -1.79
C PHE A 8 3.64 -1.93 -0.87
N PRO A 9 4.19 -0.99 -0.09
CA PRO A 9 5.60 -0.58 -0.01
C PRO A 9 6.46 -1.44 0.92
N GLY A 10 5.85 -2.39 1.63
CA GLY A 10 6.53 -3.35 2.50
C GLY A 10 5.52 -4.17 3.30
N HIS A 11 5.95 -5.33 3.80
CA HIS A 11 5.23 -6.13 4.82
C HIS A 11 6.18 -6.50 5.98
N GLY A 12 7.45 -6.07 5.93
CA GLY A 12 8.50 -6.56 6.83
C GLY A 12 8.38 -6.04 8.27
N GLY A 13 7.69 -4.92 8.48
CA GLY A 13 7.60 -4.24 9.77
C GLY A 13 6.48 -4.70 10.70
N VAL A 14 5.53 -5.54 10.24
CA VAL A 14 4.34 -5.82 11.03
C VAL A 14 4.09 -7.32 11.23
N TYR A 15 3.95 -7.70 12.50
CA TYR A 15 3.86 -9.07 13.00
C TYR A 15 2.41 -9.49 13.31
N GLU A 16 1.41 -8.91 12.66
CA GLU A 16 0.01 -9.25 12.92
C GLU A 16 -0.63 -9.85 11.68
N ASP A 17 -1.32 -10.96 11.90
CA ASP A 17 -2.02 -11.74 10.91
C ASP A 17 -3.14 -10.86 10.30
N SER A 18 -2.90 -10.33 9.10
CA SER A 18 -3.74 -9.34 8.40
C SER A 18 -5.15 -9.82 8.01
N HIS A 19 -5.57 -10.98 8.55
CA HIS A 19 -6.86 -11.59 8.28
C HIS A 19 -8.02 -10.98 9.09
N LEU A 20 -7.76 -10.18 10.15
CA LEU A 20 -8.82 -9.71 11.05
C LEU A 20 -8.79 -8.21 11.39
N GLU A 21 -7.64 -7.54 11.37
CA GLU A 21 -7.55 -6.10 11.71
C GLU A 21 -6.64 -5.33 10.74
N LEU A 22 -6.95 -4.05 10.57
CA LEU A 22 -6.19 -3.14 9.72
C LEU A 22 -4.85 -2.83 10.40
N VAL A 23 -3.77 -3.21 9.73
CA VAL A 23 -2.41 -3.03 10.21
C VAL A 23 -1.90 -1.63 9.88
N GLU A 24 -1.23 -0.97 10.81
CA GLU A 24 -0.57 0.33 10.60
C GLU A 24 0.95 0.24 10.80
N ASP A 25 1.71 0.92 9.94
CA ASP A 25 3.15 1.14 10.06
C ASP A 25 3.40 2.66 10.13
N GLN A 26 4.00 3.13 11.23
CA GLN A 26 4.25 4.56 11.49
C GLN A 26 5.63 5.02 11.05
N ARG A 27 6.40 4.20 10.32
CA ARG A 27 7.70 4.64 9.79
C ARG A 27 7.53 5.76 8.78
N SER A 28 8.51 6.66 8.74
CA SER A 28 8.52 7.77 7.79
C SER A 28 8.75 7.28 6.35
N LEU A 29 8.37 8.08 5.36
CA LEU A 29 8.68 7.76 3.96
C LEU A 29 10.18 7.59 3.73
N GLU A 30 11.02 8.36 4.42
CA GLU A 30 12.48 8.28 4.27
C GLU A 30 13.01 6.91 4.74
N ASP A 31 12.56 6.43 5.90
CA ASP A 31 12.94 5.11 6.41
C ASP A 31 12.50 4.00 5.44
N LEU A 32 11.26 4.07 4.97
CA LEU A 32 10.72 3.13 3.99
C LEU A 32 11.51 3.14 2.68
N LEU A 33 12.01 4.30 2.24
CA LEU A 33 12.82 4.44 1.02
C LEU A 33 14.19 3.79 1.14
N HIS A 34 14.83 3.88 2.31
CA HIS A 34 16.14 3.26 2.55
C HIS A 34 16.05 1.77 2.83
N GLU A 35 14.88 1.28 3.27
CA GLU A 35 14.62 -0.11 3.63
C GLU A 35 13.67 -0.80 2.64
N ASP A 36 12.37 -0.92 2.97
CA ASP A 36 11.42 -1.80 2.26
C ASP A 36 11.18 -1.43 0.79
N ILE A 37 11.25 -0.15 0.43
CA ILE A 37 11.03 0.34 -0.94
C ILE A 37 12.28 0.17 -1.81
N LYS A 38 13.47 0.11 -1.20
CA LYS A 38 14.74 0.05 -1.93
C LYS A 38 14.81 -1.11 -2.95
N PRO A 39 14.41 -2.36 -2.62
CA PRO A 39 14.37 -3.46 -3.59
C PRO A 39 13.46 -3.17 -4.79
N TYR A 40 12.33 -2.48 -4.61
CA TYR A 40 11.43 -2.13 -5.71
C TYR A 40 12.07 -1.09 -6.63
N SER A 41 12.80 -0.13 -6.08
CA SER A 41 13.55 0.85 -6.87
C SER A 41 14.67 0.18 -7.69
N GLU A 42 15.40 -0.76 -7.09
CA GLU A 42 16.52 -1.45 -7.74
C GLU A 42 16.06 -2.48 -8.79
N LEU A 43 14.88 -3.06 -8.61
CA LEU A 43 14.35 -4.11 -9.48
C LEU A 43 13.23 -3.63 -10.40
N LYS A 44 12.87 -2.34 -10.40
CA LYS A 44 11.72 -1.79 -11.15
C LYS A 44 11.67 -2.20 -12.62
N ASP A 45 12.82 -2.27 -13.30
CA ASP A 45 12.91 -2.61 -14.72
C ASP A 45 12.87 -4.12 -14.98
N LYS A 46 12.95 -4.92 -13.91
CA LYS A 46 12.87 -6.39 -13.92
C LYS A 46 11.53 -6.92 -13.40
N LEU A 47 10.69 -6.06 -12.83
CA LEU A 47 9.38 -6.40 -12.28
C LEU A 47 8.28 -6.10 -13.30
N ASP A 48 7.60 -7.15 -13.78
CA ASP A 48 6.44 -6.96 -14.66
C ASP A 48 5.23 -6.37 -13.91
N VAL A 49 5.10 -6.74 -12.63
CA VAL A 49 3.96 -6.37 -11.78
C VAL A 49 4.42 -6.00 -10.36
N ILE A 50 3.75 -5.02 -9.74
CA ILE A 50 3.80 -4.76 -8.29
C ILE A 50 2.41 -4.94 -7.68
N MET A 51 2.33 -5.69 -6.58
CA MET A 51 1.12 -5.88 -5.79
C MET A 51 1.22 -5.08 -4.48
N CYS A 52 0.21 -4.28 -4.19
CA CYS A 52 0.15 -3.44 -2.99
C CYS A 52 -0.12 -4.26 -1.72
N ALA A 53 0.32 -3.76 -0.56
CA ALA A 53 0.04 -4.32 0.77
C ALA A 53 -1.27 -3.77 1.34
N HIS A 54 -1.87 -4.55 2.24
CA HIS A 54 -3.04 -4.14 3.04
C HIS A 54 -2.62 -3.57 4.41
N VAL A 55 -1.68 -2.62 4.38
CA VAL A 55 -1.10 -1.93 5.54
C VAL A 55 -1.25 -0.42 5.34
N LEU A 56 -1.71 0.29 6.36
CA LEU A 56 -1.72 1.76 6.37
C LEU A 56 -0.34 2.31 6.75
N PHE A 57 0.03 3.41 6.13
CA PHE A 57 1.25 4.15 6.43
C PHE A 57 0.89 5.60 6.74
N PRO A 58 0.33 5.91 7.92
CA PRO A 58 -0.34 7.19 8.19
C PRO A 58 0.57 8.42 8.04
N ASP A 59 1.88 8.25 8.19
CA ASP A 59 2.90 9.29 8.01
C ASP A 59 3.15 9.63 6.53
N VAL A 60 2.67 8.78 5.61
CA VAL A 60 2.74 9.00 4.16
C VAL A 60 1.37 9.30 3.57
N ASP A 61 0.38 8.43 3.83
CA ASP A 61 -1.02 8.65 3.47
C ASP A 61 -1.94 7.85 4.40
N LYS A 62 -3.10 8.43 4.74
CA LYS A 62 -4.13 7.79 5.57
C LYS A 62 -5.01 6.81 4.77
N LYS A 63 -4.66 6.57 3.51
CA LYS A 63 -5.28 5.59 2.63
C LYS A 63 -4.34 4.42 2.40
N LEU A 64 -4.93 3.24 2.23
CA LEU A 64 -4.21 2.05 1.81
C LEU A 64 -3.44 2.30 0.50
N PRO A 65 -2.25 1.70 0.30
CA PRO A 65 -1.45 1.89 -0.90
C PRO A 65 -2.21 1.65 -2.21
N SER A 66 -3.13 0.68 -2.24
CA SER A 66 -3.98 0.37 -3.39
C SER A 66 -5.02 1.46 -3.73
N TYR A 67 -5.31 2.38 -2.82
CA TYR A 67 -6.30 3.46 -2.97
C TYR A 67 -5.69 4.86 -2.82
N SER A 68 -4.37 4.96 -2.67
CA SER A 68 -3.66 6.20 -2.41
C SER A 68 -3.02 6.74 -3.69
N LYS A 69 -3.34 7.99 -4.03
CA LYS A 69 -2.67 8.69 -5.12
C LYS A 69 -1.18 8.92 -4.81
N ILE A 70 -0.85 9.18 -3.55
CA ILE A 70 0.54 9.40 -3.11
C ILE A 70 1.37 8.14 -3.36
N TRP A 71 0.86 6.96 -2.99
CA TRP A 71 1.55 5.70 -3.23
C TRP A 71 1.63 5.33 -4.72
N LEU A 72 0.51 5.45 -5.44
CA LEU A 72 0.41 4.97 -6.82
C LEU A 72 1.05 5.92 -7.84
N GLU A 73 0.78 7.21 -7.75
CA GLU A 73 1.27 8.19 -8.72
C GLU A 73 2.58 8.80 -8.23
N ASP A 74 2.54 9.53 -7.11
CA ASP A 74 3.67 10.35 -6.68
C ASP A 74 4.92 9.50 -6.33
N ILE A 75 4.72 8.32 -5.75
CA ILE A 75 5.81 7.41 -5.38
C ILE A 75 6.12 6.40 -6.49
N LEU A 76 5.16 5.56 -6.90
CA LEU A 76 5.46 4.50 -7.88
C LEU A 76 5.71 5.06 -9.30
N ARG A 77 4.84 5.94 -9.83
CA ARG A 77 4.99 6.47 -11.19
C ARG A 77 6.03 7.59 -11.28
N ASP A 78 6.04 8.52 -10.34
CA ASP A 78 6.89 9.71 -10.46
C ASP A 78 8.26 9.49 -9.81
N LYS A 79 8.31 9.13 -8.51
CA LYS A 79 9.58 8.98 -7.78
C LYS A 79 10.38 7.75 -8.21
N LEU A 80 9.74 6.58 -8.27
CA LEU A 80 10.41 5.34 -8.66
C LEU A 80 10.42 5.14 -10.18
N GLN A 81 9.57 5.83 -10.93
CA GLN A 81 9.44 5.67 -12.38
C GLN A 81 9.10 4.23 -12.78
N TYR A 82 8.28 3.55 -11.98
CA TYR A 82 7.81 2.21 -12.28
C TYR A 82 6.81 2.23 -13.44
N LYS A 83 7.07 1.46 -14.49
CA LYS A 83 6.26 1.43 -15.73
C LYS A 83 5.41 0.17 -15.90
N GLY A 84 5.58 -0.80 -15.01
CA GLY A 84 4.82 -2.05 -15.05
C GLY A 84 3.39 -1.91 -14.52
N LEU A 85 2.72 -3.05 -14.41
CA LEU A 85 1.35 -3.12 -13.91
C LEU A 85 1.33 -3.03 -12.38
N ILE A 86 0.29 -2.38 -11.84
CA ILE A 86 0.06 -2.31 -10.40
C ILE A 86 -1.25 -3.03 -10.11
N PHE A 87 -1.24 -3.97 -9.17
CA PHE A 87 -2.43 -4.64 -8.66
C PHE A 87 -2.71 -4.23 -7.21
N SER A 88 -3.98 -4.09 -6.89
CA SER A 88 -4.42 -4.15 -5.50
C SER A 88 -4.23 -5.58 -4.99
N ASP A 89 -3.96 -5.74 -3.70
CA ASP A 89 -4.09 -7.06 -3.07
C ASP A 89 -5.54 -7.56 -3.19
N ASP A 90 -5.74 -8.85 -2.93
CA ASP A 90 -7.01 -9.55 -3.17
C ASP A 90 -8.20 -8.79 -2.56
N LEU A 91 -9.08 -8.27 -3.42
CA LEU A 91 -10.33 -7.61 -3.04
C LEU A 91 -11.27 -8.58 -2.29
N SER A 92 -10.96 -9.89 -2.28
CA SER A 92 -11.66 -10.92 -1.51
C SER A 92 -11.27 -10.98 -0.03
N MET A 93 -10.15 -10.34 0.38
CA MET A 93 -9.88 -10.07 1.79
C MET A 93 -10.89 -9.04 2.27
N LYS A 94 -11.86 -9.47 3.10
CA LYS A 94 -12.95 -8.66 3.66
C LYS A 94 -12.44 -7.39 4.37
N GLY A 95 -12.23 -6.34 3.59
CA GLY A 95 -11.95 -4.98 4.03
C GLY A 95 -12.28 -3.92 2.97
N SER A 96 -12.54 -4.34 1.72
CA SER A 96 -13.00 -3.47 0.64
C SER A 96 -14.50 -3.63 0.43
N GLY A 97 -15.31 -2.85 1.16
CA GLY A 97 -16.76 -2.81 0.93
C GLY A 97 -17.54 -2.02 1.98
N ASP A 98 -17.74 -0.73 1.72
CA ASP A 98 -18.86 0.10 2.18
C ASP A 98 -19.22 0.11 3.68
N LYS A 99 -18.57 0.99 4.45
CA LYS A 99 -19.23 1.74 5.54
C LYS A 99 -18.83 3.22 5.55
N ILE A 100 -19.12 3.92 4.46
CA ILE A 100 -19.41 5.36 4.52
C ILE A 100 -20.92 5.50 4.28
N VAL A 101 -21.73 5.40 5.34
CA VAL A 101 -23.08 5.98 5.35
C VAL A 101 -23.29 6.65 6.70
N GLN A 102 -23.41 7.98 6.62
CA GLN A 102 -23.88 8.87 7.68
C GLN A 102 -25.11 8.31 8.41
N LYS A 103 -25.16 8.47 9.74
CA LYS A 103 -26.43 8.76 10.41
C LYS A 103 -26.26 9.56 11.70
N LYS A 104 -26.61 10.85 11.55
CA LYS A 104 -27.37 11.74 12.43
C LYS A 104 -26.78 12.16 13.79
N GLN A 105 -26.36 13.42 13.81
CA GLN A 105 -26.72 14.35 14.87
C GLN A 105 -28.24 14.24 15.15
N ASN A 106 -28.61 14.05 16.41
CA ASN A 106 -29.87 14.52 16.95
C ASN A 106 -29.56 15.19 18.29
N LYS A 107 -29.59 16.53 18.28
CA LYS A 107 -29.86 17.36 19.45
C LYS A 107 -31.35 17.23 19.76
N HIS A 108 -31.69 16.85 20.99
CA HIS A 108 -32.67 17.52 21.84
C HIS A 108 -32.37 17.19 23.29
#